data_AF-A0A7K1AXB2-F1
#
_entry.id   AF-A0A7K1AXB2-F1
#
_cell.length_a   1.000
_cell.length_b   1.000
_cell.length_c   1.000
_cell.angle_alpha   90.00
_cell.angle_beta   90.00
_cell.angle_gamma   90.00
#
_symmetry.space_group_name_H-M   'P 1'
#
loop_
_entity.id
_entity.type
_entity.pdbx_description
1 polymer ?
#
loop_
_entity_poly.entity_id
_entity_poly.type
_entity_poly.pdbx_seq_one_letter_code
_entity_poly.pdbx_strand_id
1 'polypeptide(L)'
;MLSNGAITSGALSLPRYLAQPGGNTAALPGVIMCHSFPFGPFDARHSASSFPELMDRLANELGFAAMCFTFRGCGETAGDFSLQGW
;
A
#
# COMPACT_ATOMS: atom_id res chain seq x y z
N MET A 1 6.03 -2.02 -7.65
CA MET A 1 5.00 -2.63 -6.78
C MET A 1 3.84 -3.12 -7.66
N LEU A 2 3.34 -4.33 -7.46
CA LEU A 2 2.10 -4.76 -8.09
C LEU A 2 0.95 -3.90 -7.56
N SER A 3 0.14 -3.31 -8.44
CA SER A 3 -1.00 -2.47 -8.06
C SER A 3 -2.26 -2.93 -8.81
N ASN A 4 -3.41 -2.83 -8.16
CA ASN A 4 -4.71 -3.26 -8.69
C ASN A 4 -5.80 -2.18 -8.50
N GLY A 5 -5.38 -0.93 -8.32
CA GLY A 5 -6.25 0.23 -8.21
C GLY A 5 -5.50 1.45 -7.69
N ALA A 6 -6.25 2.47 -7.29
CA ALA A 6 -5.69 3.71 -6.74
C ALA A 6 -6.50 4.22 -5.53
N ILE A 7 -5.85 5.08 -4.74
CA ILE A 7 -6.48 5.94 -3.72
C ILE A 7 -6.22 7.40 -4.07
N THR A 8 -7.12 8.28 -3.67
CA THR A 8 -6.95 9.73 -3.84
C THR A 8 -6.25 10.32 -2.63
N SER A 9 -5.20 11.12 -2.86
CA SER A 9 -4.47 11.90 -1.87
C SER A 9 -4.37 13.35 -2.34
N GLY A 10 -5.31 14.20 -1.89
CA GLY A 10 -5.47 15.54 -2.45
C GLY A 10 -5.79 15.47 -3.95
N ALA A 11 -4.97 16.14 -4.76
CA ALA A 11 -5.09 16.09 -6.23
C ALA A 11 -4.35 14.90 -6.88
N LEU A 12 -3.62 14.09 -6.10
CA LEU A 12 -2.84 12.98 -6.62
C LEU A 12 -3.58 11.65 -6.51
N SER A 13 -3.35 10.78 -7.49
CA SER A 13 -3.81 9.40 -7.50
C SER A 13 -2.63 8.49 -7.17
N LEU A 14 -2.68 7.80 -6.04
CA LEU A 14 -1.62 6.92 -5.58
C LEU A 14 -1.97 5.46 -5.90
N PRO A 15 -1.06 4.69 -6.53
CA PRO A 15 -1.30 3.28 -6.79
C PRO A 15 -1.43 2.52 -5.47
N ARG A 16 -2.42 1.62 -5.41
CA ARG A 16 -2.62 0.72 -4.27
C ARG A 16 -2.70 -0.73 -4.73
N TYR A 17 -2.47 -1.63 -3.79
CA TYR A 17 -2.88 -3.02 -3.87
C TYR A 17 -3.90 -3.28 -2.77
N LEU A 18 -5.09 -3.76 -3.14
CA LEU A 18 -6.16 -4.15 -2.22
C LEU A 18 -6.50 -5.61 -2.44
N ALA A 19 -6.40 -6.42 -1.40
CA ALA A 19 -6.88 -7.79 -1.35
C ALA A 19 -8.11 -7.86 -0.45
N GLN A 20 -9.11 -8.62 -0.88
CA GLN A 20 -10.32 -8.89 -0.11
C GLN A 20 -10.64 -10.38 -0.19
N PRO A 21 -11.21 -10.98 0.87
CA PRO A 21 -11.66 -12.36 0.85
C PRO A 21 -12.77 -12.50 -0.19
N GLY A 22 -12.62 -13.47 -1.11
CA GLY A 22 -13.63 -13.72 -2.14
C GLY A 22 -14.99 -14.13 -1.56
N GLY A 23 -16.07 -13.65 -2.16
CA GLY A 23 -17.44 -14.08 -1.84
C GLY A 23 -18.03 -13.54 -0.53
N ASN A 24 -17.29 -12.71 0.23
CA ASN A 24 -17.82 -12.05 1.42
C ASN A 24 -18.32 -10.64 1.10
N THR A 25 -19.59 -10.36 1.40
CA THR A 25 -20.24 -9.06 1.22
C THR A 25 -20.53 -8.34 2.54
N ALA A 26 -20.23 -8.97 3.67
CA ALA A 26 -20.36 -8.36 4.99
C ALA A 26 -19.22 -7.35 5.24
N ALA A 27 -19.40 -6.49 6.23
CA ALA A 27 -18.33 -5.61 6.70
C ALA A 27 -17.16 -6.42 7.26
N LEU A 28 -15.95 -6.12 6.80
CA LEU A 28 -14.72 -6.83 7.17
C LEU A 28 -13.84 -5.95 8.06
N PRO A 29 -13.04 -6.55 8.97
CA PRO A 29 -11.91 -5.84 9.55
C PRO A 29 -10.95 -5.40 8.43
N GLY A 30 -10.51 -4.15 8.51
CA GLY A 30 -9.62 -3.53 7.52
C GLY A 30 -8.20 -3.36 8.06
N VAL A 31 -7.19 -3.63 7.24
CA VAL A 31 -5.78 -3.31 7.52
C VAL A 31 -5.20 -2.49 6.39
N ILE A 32 -4.49 -1.42 6.75
CA ILE A 32 -3.73 -0.60 5.83
C ILE A 32 -2.25 -0.69 6.22
N MET A 33 -1.44 -1.27 5.35
CA MET A 33 0.00 -1.36 5.52
C MET A 33 0.69 -0.15 4.91
N CYS A 34 1.42 0.55 5.75
CA CYS A 34 2.21 1.73 5.42
C CYS A 34 3.70 1.38 5.50
N HIS A 35 4.49 1.76 4.48
CA HIS A 35 5.94 1.57 4.56
C HIS A 35 6.58 2.65 5.46
N SER A 36 7.77 2.35 6.01
CA SER A 36 8.58 3.36 6.69
C SER A 36 9.16 4.35 5.68
N PHE A 37 9.78 5.44 6.15
CA PHE A 37 10.51 6.35 5.27
C PHE A 37 11.60 5.59 4.51
N PRO A 38 11.89 5.94 3.25
CA PRO A 38 12.96 5.30 2.48
C PRO A 38 14.31 5.56 3.13
N PHE A 39 15.11 4.51 3.38
CA PHE A 39 16.42 4.62 4.02
C PHE A 39 17.48 3.74 3.35
N GLY A 40 18.62 4.36 3.04
CA GLY A 40 19.88 3.74 2.62
C GLY A 40 19.74 2.60 1.59
N PRO A 41 19.90 1.32 2.00
CA PRO A 41 19.90 0.17 1.10
C PRO A 41 18.52 -0.14 0.50
N PHE A 42 17.43 0.34 1.10
CA PHE A 42 16.09 0.30 0.53
C PHE A 42 15.78 1.66 -0.09
N ASP A 43 16.32 1.86 -1.30
CA ASP A 43 15.97 3.00 -2.14
C ASP A 43 14.43 3.13 -2.25
N ALA A 44 13.94 4.35 -2.44
CA ALA A 44 12.52 4.67 -2.53
C ALA A 44 11.79 3.75 -3.53
N ARG A 45 12.47 3.33 -4.60
CA ARG A 45 11.98 2.39 -5.63
C ARG A 45 11.52 1.02 -5.10
N HIS A 46 12.10 0.54 -4.00
CA HIS A 46 11.77 -0.76 -3.40
C HIS A 46 10.87 -0.65 -2.16
N SER A 47 10.46 0.55 -1.79
CA SER A 47 9.49 0.74 -0.71
C SER A 47 8.20 -0.02 -1.03
N ALA A 48 7.74 -0.87 -0.10
CA ALA A 48 6.53 -1.68 -0.20
C ALA A 48 6.52 -2.82 -1.23
N SER A 49 7.67 -3.25 -1.79
CA SER A 49 7.68 -4.24 -2.88
C SER A 49 7.14 -5.62 -2.51
N SER A 50 7.26 -6.06 -1.25
CA SER A 50 6.78 -7.37 -0.75
C SER A 50 5.43 -7.32 -0.03
N PHE A 51 4.78 -6.15 -0.04
CA PHE A 51 3.53 -5.96 0.69
C PHE A 51 2.31 -6.60 0.01
N PRO A 52 2.20 -6.70 -1.34
CA PRO A 52 1.07 -7.37 -1.97
C PRO A 52 0.86 -8.81 -1.48
N GLU A 53 1.94 -9.59 -1.37
CA GLU A 53 1.89 -10.98 -0.90
C GLU A 53 1.41 -11.08 0.55
N LEU A 54 1.78 -10.12 1.40
CA LEU A 54 1.26 -10.03 2.76
C LEU A 54 -0.24 -9.68 2.76
N MET A 55 -0.70 -8.78 1.89
CA MET A 55 -2.11 -8.42 1.80
C MET A 55 -2.95 -9.63 1.36
N ASP A 56 -2.44 -10.42 0.42
CA ASP A 56 -3.09 -11.66 -0.01
C ASP A 56 -3.21 -12.66 1.14
N ARG A 57 -2.19 -12.81 1.99
CA ARG A 57 -2.26 -13.68 3.18
C ARG A 57 -3.27 -13.15 4.20
N LEU A 58 -3.26 -11.84 4.50
CA LEU A 58 -4.24 -11.24 5.42
C LEU A 58 -5.68 -11.45 4.93
N ALA A 59 -5.91 -11.33 3.62
CA ALA A 59 -7.23 -11.56 3.04
C ALA A 59 -7.63 -13.03 3.05
N ASN A 60 -6.75 -13.92 2.57
CA ASN A 60 -7.10 -15.32 2.36
C ASN A 60 -7.04 -16.16 3.65
N GLU A 61 -6.15 -15.85 4.58
CA GLU A 61 -5.95 -16.66 5.80
C GLU A 61 -6.71 -16.11 7.01
N LEU A 62 -6.86 -14.78 7.11
CA LEU A 62 -7.49 -14.13 8.27
C LEU A 62 -8.84 -13.50 7.97
N GLY A 63 -9.23 -13.37 6.69
CA GLY A 63 -10.51 -12.80 6.29
C GLY A 63 -10.57 -11.27 6.32
N PHE A 64 -9.43 -10.59 6.21
CA PHE A 64 -9.34 -9.13 6.32
C PHE A 64 -9.46 -8.46 4.95
N ALA A 65 -10.01 -7.24 4.89
CA ALA A 65 -9.77 -6.35 3.76
C ALA A 65 -8.39 -5.70 3.96
N ALA A 66 -7.41 -6.03 3.14
CA ALA A 66 -6.02 -5.66 3.36
C ALA A 66 -5.48 -4.82 2.20
N MET A 67 -4.95 -3.64 2.50
CA MET A 67 -4.45 -2.70 1.50
C MET A 67 -3.03 -2.24 1.81
N CYS A 68 -2.21 -2.09 0.78
CA CYS A 68 -0.94 -1.37 0.86
C CYS A 68 -0.83 -0.38 -0.31
N PHE A 69 -0.05 0.67 -0.12
CA PHE A 69 0.23 1.68 -1.14
C PHE A 69 1.59 2.34 -0.88
N THR A 70 2.09 3.04 -1.88
CA THR A 70 3.32 3.82 -1.78
C THR A 70 3.00 5.29 -1.53
N PHE A 71 3.66 5.90 -0.55
CA PHE A 71 3.50 7.31 -0.24
C PHE A 71 4.06 8.22 -1.33
N ARG A 72 3.55 9.45 -1.41
CA ARG A 72 3.94 10.47 -2.38
C ARG A 72 5.47 10.66 -2.40
N GLY A 73 6.03 10.81 -3.59
CA GLY A 73 7.47 11.01 -3.79
C GLY A 73 8.34 9.82 -3.38
N CYS A 74 7.73 8.66 -3.11
CA CYS A 74 8.41 7.39 -2.94
C CYS A 74 8.06 6.45 -4.10
N GLY A 75 8.95 5.51 -4.41
CA GLY A 75 8.76 4.60 -5.53
C GLY A 75 8.61 5.34 -6.86
N GLU A 76 7.58 4.96 -7.62
CA GLU A 76 7.20 5.58 -8.89
C GLU A 76 6.04 6.58 -8.70
N THR A 77 5.73 6.99 -7.47
CA THR A 77 4.57 7.86 -7.20
C THR A 77 4.92 9.34 -7.32
N ALA A 78 3.96 10.13 -7.82
CA ALA A 78 4.10 11.56 -7.96
C ALA A 78 4.15 12.30 -6.60
N GLY A 79 4.61 13.55 -6.63
CA GLY A 79 4.78 14.41 -5.46
C GLY A 79 6.16 14.31 -4.85
N ASP A 80 6.34 14.95 -3.70
CA ASP A 80 7.63 15.07 -3.03
C ASP A 80 7.62 14.36 -1.66
N PHE A 81 8.69 13.61 -1.39
CA PHE A 81 8.98 13.07 -0.06
C PHE A 81 9.75 14.12 0.75
N SER A 82 9.36 14.33 2.01
CA SER A 82 10.06 15.22 2.94
C SER A 82 10.29 14.51 4.26
N LEU A 83 11.55 14.37 4.67
CA LEU A 83 11.91 13.78 5.96
C LEU A 83 11.44 14.65 7.14
N GLN A 84 11.34 15.96 6.96
CA GLN A 84 10.87 16.88 8.00
C GLN A 84 9.36 16.79 8.21
N GLY A 85 8.62 16.36 7.20
CA GLY A 85 7.16 16.20 7.23
C GLY A 85 6.69 14.77 7.42
N TRP A 86 7.59 13.85 7.80
CA TRP A 86 7.31 12.43 8.01
C TRP A 86 6.72 12.15 9.40
#